data_AF-A0AAW1TW59-F1
#
_entry.id   AF-A0AAW1TW59-F1
#
_cell.length_a   1.000
_cell.length_b   1.000
_cell.length_c   1.000
_cell.angle_alpha   90.00
_cell.angle_beta   90.00
_cell.angle_gamma   90.00
#
_symmetry.space_group_name_H-M   'P 1'
#
loop_
_entity.id
_entity.type
_entity.pdbx_description
1 polymer ?
#
loop_
_entity_poly.entity_id
_entity_poly.type
_entity_poly.pdbx_seq_one_letter_code
_entity_poly.pdbx_strand_id
1 'polypeptide(L)'
;MSDWSEDITLCFLEAYQNEPCIWNSKDINHKNRQKVNDAWTRIGAILNKNVKELKIKKEILMTTFRRHFKKKQDSIRSGAGADDIYKPIWFAYDLMESFLGPVYTSTNNINTEVSKTINIFLRGLFKQIAAYCIKRDIHHQLSLLTNIMNLVICTLM
;
A
#
# COMPACT_ATOMS: atom_id res chain seq x y z
N MET A 1 -5.52 23.90 7.77
CA MET A 1 -4.42 22.97 7.44
C MET A 1 -4.92 21.59 7.81
N SER A 2 -5.37 20.80 6.84
CA SER A 2 -5.97 19.49 7.12
C SER A 2 -4.97 18.57 7.81
N ASP A 3 -5.32 18.06 8.99
CA ASP A 3 -4.46 17.16 9.74
C ASP A 3 -4.36 15.80 9.03
N TRP A 4 -3.13 15.34 8.84
CA TRP A 4 -2.78 14.12 8.12
C TRP A 4 -1.79 13.33 8.96
N SER A 5 -2.30 12.55 9.91
CA SER A 5 -1.50 11.58 10.67
C SER A 5 -1.03 10.42 9.80
N GLU A 6 -0.12 9.61 10.32
CA GLU A 6 0.35 8.37 9.68
C GLU A 6 -0.83 7.41 9.43
N ASP A 7 -1.69 7.21 10.44
CA ASP A 7 -2.87 6.34 10.34
C ASP A 7 -3.85 6.81 9.25
N ILE A 8 -4.15 8.11 9.19
CA ILE A 8 -5.03 8.68 8.15
C ILE A 8 -4.38 8.53 6.78
N THR A 9 -3.06 8.66 6.69
CA THR A 9 -2.30 8.49 5.44
C THR A 9 -2.33 7.03 4.98
N LEU A 10 -2.21 6.06 5.90
CA LEU A 10 -2.31 4.64 5.61
C LEU A 10 -3.74 4.26 5.18
N CYS A 11 -4.76 4.70 5.91
CA CYS A 11 -6.17 4.50 5.56
C CYS A 11 -6.48 5.09 4.17
N PHE A 12 -5.92 6.26 3.85
CA PHE A 12 -6.00 6.82 2.50
C PHE A 12 -5.39 5.93 1.44
N LEU A 13 -4.20 5.37 1.68
CA LEU A 13 -3.51 4.51 0.73
C LEU A 13 -4.24 3.17 0.53
N GLU A 14 -4.84 2.61 1.58
CA GLU A 14 -5.67 1.41 1.48
C GLU A 14 -6.93 1.66 0.64
N ALA A 15 -7.65 2.76 0.91
CA ALA A 15 -8.81 3.16 0.12
C ALA A 15 -8.42 3.47 -1.34
N TYR A 16 -7.25 4.07 -1.55
CA TYR A 16 -6.72 4.36 -2.88
C TYR A 16 -6.36 3.09 -3.66
N GLN A 17 -5.73 2.11 -3.00
CA GLN A 17 -5.41 0.82 -3.60
C GLN A 17 -6.66 0.10 -4.11
N ASN A 18 -7.76 0.18 -3.35
CA ASN A 18 -9.04 -0.45 -3.70
C ASN A 18 -9.75 0.20 -4.91
N GLU A 19 -9.27 1.35 -5.40
CA GLU A 19 -9.86 2.08 -6.52
C GLU A 19 -8.90 2.09 -7.74
N PRO A 20 -8.74 0.95 -8.46
CA PRO A 20 -7.79 0.83 -9.57
C PRO A 20 -8.09 1.80 -10.72
N CYS A 21 -9.34 2.25 -10.88
CA CYS A 21 -9.69 3.24 -11.89
C CYS A 21 -8.92 4.57 -11.71
N ILE A 22 -8.46 4.88 -10.50
CA ILE A 22 -7.69 6.11 -10.25
C ILE A 22 -6.23 5.96 -10.66
N TRP A 23 -5.59 4.83 -10.34
CA TRP A 23 -4.12 4.69 -10.40
C TRP A 23 -3.62 3.71 -11.44
N ASN A 24 -4.43 2.74 -11.84
CA ASN A 24 -4.02 1.71 -12.79
C ASN A 24 -4.35 2.14 -14.23
N SER A 25 -3.31 2.44 -15.01
CA SER A 25 -3.46 2.83 -16.42
C SER A 25 -4.05 1.73 -17.31
N LYS A 26 -3.97 0.46 -16.87
CA LYS A 26 -4.52 -0.69 -17.58
C LYS A 26 -6.00 -0.95 -17.25
N ASP A 27 -6.55 -0.26 -16.25
CA ASP A 27 -7.96 -0.42 -15.89
C ASP A 27 -8.86 0.19 -16.96
N ILE A 28 -9.92 -0.53 -17.34
CA ILE A 28 -10.85 -0.08 -18.39
C ILE A 28 -11.58 1.22 -18.00
N ASN A 29 -11.80 1.44 -16.72
CA ASN A 29 -12.48 2.60 -16.18
C ASN A 29 -11.53 3.78 -15.95
N HIS A 30 -10.22 3.61 -16.13
CA HIS A 30 -9.24 4.68 -15.92
C HIS A 30 -9.46 5.89 -16.83
N LYS A 31 -9.93 5.64 -18.06
CA LYS A 31 -10.28 6.70 -19.02
C LYS A 31 -11.66 7.31 -18.75
N ASN A 32 -12.49 6.67 -17.93
CA ASN A 32 -13.83 7.13 -17.63
C ASN A 32 -13.82 8.17 -16.50
N ARG A 33 -13.96 9.45 -16.89
CA ARG A 33 -13.94 10.59 -15.97
C ARG A 33 -15.01 10.50 -14.86
N GLN A 34 -16.19 9.97 -15.16
CA GLN A 34 -17.26 9.83 -14.17
C GLN A 34 -16.86 8.79 -13.11
N LYS A 35 -16.42 7.60 -13.54
CA LYS A 35 -15.99 6.54 -12.63
C LYS A 35 -14.81 6.97 -11.75
N VAL A 36 -13.86 7.70 -12.30
CA VAL A 36 -12.74 8.27 -11.54
C VAL A 36 -13.24 9.28 -10.51
N ASN A 37 -14.18 10.15 -10.88
CA ASN A 37 -14.75 11.12 -9.94
C ASN A 37 -15.56 10.46 -8.82
N ASP A 38 -16.34 9.42 -9.15
CA ASP A 38 -17.09 8.64 -8.17
C ASP A 38 -16.16 7.94 -7.18
N ALA A 39 -15.04 7.38 -7.66
CA ALA A 39 -14.02 6.77 -6.81
C ALA A 39 -13.39 7.78 -5.85
N TRP A 40 -13.02 8.98 -6.33
CA TRP A 40 -12.54 10.04 -5.45
C TRP A 40 -13.58 10.46 -4.42
N THR A 41 -14.86 10.51 -4.81
CA THR A 41 -15.96 10.83 -3.90
C THR A 41 -16.13 9.76 -2.82
N ARG A 42 -16.00 8.47 -3.17
CA ARG A 42 -16.03 7.36 -2.19
C ARG A 42 -14.89 7.47 -1.17
N ILE A 43 -13.66 7.71 -1.63
CA ILE A 43 -12.51 7.91 -0.73
C ILE A 43 -12.73 9.15 0.17
N GLY A 44 -13.28 10.23 -0.39
CA GLY A 44 -13.62 11.44 0.36
C GLY A 44 -14.65 11.18 1.46
N ALA A 45 -15.66 10.36 1.18
CA ALA A 45 -16.66 9.97 2.16
C ALA A 45 -16.07 9.11 3.31
N ILE A 46 -15.17 8.17 3.01
CA ILE A 46 -14.51 7.32 4.02
C ILE A 46 -13.67 8.15 4.98
N LEU A 47 -12.89 9.10 4.46
CA LEU A 47 -11.96 9.91 5.25
C LEU A 47 -12.57 11.23 5.76
N ASN A 48 -13.81 11.52 5.39
CA ASN A 48 -14.46 12.82 5.59
C ASN A 48 -13.58 13.99 5.13
N LYS A 49 -12.99 13.89 3.94
CA LYS A 49 -12.08 14.89 3.35
C LYS A 49 -12.51 15.30 1.95
N ASN A 50 -12.16 16.52 1.54
CA ASN A 50 -12.50 17.03 0.23
C ASN A 50 -11.64 16.37 -0.86
N VAL A 51 -12.26 16.02 -2.00
CA VAL A 51 -11.58 15.47 -3.19
C VAL A 51 -10.37 16.32 -3.61
N LYS A 52 -10.44 17.64 -3.50
CA LYS A 52 -9.31 18.54 -3.81
C LYS A 52 -8.10 18.25 -2.92
N GLU A 53 -8.32 18.05 -1.62
CA GLU A 53 -7.25 17.74 -0.66
C GLU A 53 -6.68 16.34 -0.89
N LEU A 54 -7.54 15.36 -1.19
CA LEU A 54 -7.12 14.01 -1.52
C LEU A 54 -6.19 13.96 -2.74
N LYS A 55 -6.52 14.72 -3.80
CA LYS A 55 -5.68 14.82 -5.00
C LYS A 55 -4.31 15.44 -4.69
N ILE A 56 -4.28 16.50 -3.88
CA ILE A 56 -3.02 17.13 -3.44
C ILE A 56 -2.18 16.12 -2.63
N LYS A 57 -2.78 15.45 -1.65
CA LYS A 57 -2.09 14.44 -0.83
C LYS A 57 -1.54 13.30 -1.67
N LYS A 58 -2.31 12.82 -2.65
CA LYS A 58 -1.87 11.82 -3.62
C LYS A 58 -0.61 12.26 -4.36
N GLU A 59 -0.55 13.49 -4.87
CA GLU A 59 0.64 13.97 -5.60
C GLU A 59 1.88 14.06 -4.71
N ILE A 60 1.71 14.49 -3.45
CA ILE A 60 2.80 14.52 -2.46
C ILE A 60 3.34 13.10 -2.21
N LEU A 61 2.45 12.13 -1.94
CA LEU A 61 2.82 10.73 -1.69
C LEU A 61 3.52 10.10 -2.90
N MET A 62 2.99 10.33 -4.11
CA MET A 62 3.59 9.81 -5.35
C MET A 62 4.97 10.39 -5.61
N THR A 63 5.19 11.68 -5.30
CA THR A 63 6.49 12.33 -5.46
C THR A 63 7.54 11.68 -4.55
N THR A 64 7.19 11.49 -3.27
CA THR A 64 8.05 10.81 -2.29
C THR A 64 8.32 9.36 -2.69
N PHE A 65 7.28 8.61 -3.08
CA PHE A 65 7.40 7.23 -3.55
C PHE A 65 8.37 7.10 -4.73
N ARG A 66 8.19 7.90 -5.79
CA ARG A 66 9.05 7.86 -6.99
C ARG A 66 10.52 8.12 -6.66
N ARG A 67 10.80 9.02 -5.71
CA ARG A 67 12.16 9.31 -5.26
C ARG A 67 12.80 8.09 -4.57
N HIS A 68 12.07 7.44 -3.66
CA HIS A 68 12.55 6.24 -2.99
C HIS A 68 12.69 5.05 -3.95
N PHE A 69 11.70 4.87 -4.83
CA PHE A 69 11.71 3.82 -5.84
C PHE A 69 12.90 3.96 -6.79
N LYS A 70 13.19 5.17 -7.26
CA LYS A 70 14.38 5.44 -8.10
C LYS A 70 15.68 5.08 -7.38
N LYS A 71 15.85 5.50 -6.12
CA LYS A 71 17.05 5.16 -5.32
C LYS A 71 17.21 3.65 -5.14
N LYS A 72 16.11 2.94 -4.89
CA LYS A 72 16.10 1.48 -4.81
C LYS A 72 16.53 0.85 -6.14
N GLN A 73 16.00 1.32 -7.26
CA GLN A 73 16.38 0.86 -8.59
C GLN A 73 17.85 1.16 -8.94
N ASP A 74 18.34 2.36 -8.64
CA ASP A 74 19.72 2.76 -8.92
C ASP A 74 20.72 1.93 -8.10
N SER A 75 20.40 1.64 -6.83
CA SER A 75 21.17 0.75 -5.95
C SER A 75 21.23 -0.69 -6.49
N ILE A 76 20.12 -1.20 -7.03
CA ILE A 76 20.11 -2.51 -7.70
C ILE A 76 20.98 -2.46 -8.97
N ARG A 77 20.92 -1.38 -9.76
CA ARG A 77 21.66 -1.24 -11.02
C ARG A 77 23.17 -1.13 -10.83
N SER A 78 23.65 -0.53 -9.74
CA SER A 78 25.08 -0.37 -9.46
C SER A 78 25.79 -1.65 -9.04
N GLY A 79 25.10 -2.80 -9.01
CA GLY A 79 25.69 -4.08 -8.60
C GLY A 79 25.95 -4.17 -7.11
N ALA A 80 25.21 -3.40 -6.31
CA ALA A 80 25.28 -3.48 -4.86
C ALA A 80 24.89 -4.90 -4.40
N GLY A 81 25.60 -5.45 -3.42
CA GLY A 81 25.25 -6.73 -2.80
C GLY A 81 23.84 -6.66 -2.19
N ALA A 82 23.18 -7.81 -2.00
CA ALA A 82 21.80 -7.86 -1.49
C ALA A 82 21.59 -7.11 -0.14
N ASP A 83 22.64 -6.96 0.66
CA ASP A 83 22.65 -6.19 1.92
C ASP A 83 22.80 -4.67 1.73
N ASP A 84 23.32 -4.20 0.59
CA ASP A 84 23.50 -2.78 0.26
C ASP A 84 22.32 -2.20 -0.54
N ILE A 85 21.26 -2.97 -0.73
CA ILE A 85 20.06 -2.48 -1.42
C ILE A 85 19.38 -1.43 -0.56
N TYR A 86 19.20 -0.23 -1.12
CA TYR A 86 18.51 0.87 -0.44
C TYR A 86 17.12 0.46 0.04
N LYS A 87 16.93 0.43 1.36
CA LYS A 87 15.65 0.20 2.04
C LYS A 87 15.08 1.54 2.54
N PRO A 88 13.98 2.04 1.97
CA PRO A 88 13.34 3.24 2.46
C PRO A 88 12.80 3.02 3.88
N ILE A 89 13.11 3.91 4.82
CA ILE A 89 12.55 3.91 6.19
C ILE A 89 11.13 4.56 6.20
N TRP A 90 10.58 4.86 5.03
CA TRP A 90 9.32 5.58 4.93
C TRP A 90 8.13 4.65 5.15
N PHE A 91 7.33 4.91 6.18
CA PHE A 91 6.23 4.04 6.64
C PHE A 91 5.22 3.64 5.55
N ALA A 92 4.98 4.52 4.57
CA ALA A 92 4.04 4.27 3.48
C ALA A 92 4.66 3.57 2.25
N TYR A 93 5.99 3.40 2.23
CA TYR A 93 6.70 2.90 1.05
C TYR A 93 6.27 1.47 0.70
N ASP A 94 6.26 0.57 1.68
CA ASP A 94 5.96 -0.85 1.46
C ASP A 94 4.53 -1.04 0.95
N LEU A 95 3.58 -0.30 1.52
CA LEU A 95 2.19 -0.31 1.07
C LEU A 95 2.07 0.19 -0.38
N MET A 96 2.70 1.32 -0.71
CA MET A 96 2.67 1.86 -2.07
C MET A 96 3.37 0.95 -3.09
N GLU A 97 4.51 0.36 -2.73
CA GLU A 97 5.25 -0.54 -3.60
C GLU A 97 4.44 -1.80 -3.93
N SER A 98 3.61 -2.29 -3.00
CA SER A 98 2.81 -3.51 -3.17
C SER A 98 1.90 -3.48 -4.40
N PHE A 99 1.26 -2.34 -4.69
CA PHE A 99 0.33 -2.19 -5.81
C PHE A 99 0.89 -1.36 -6.97
N LEU A 100 1.79 -0.41 -6.71
CA LEU A 100 2.42 0.40 -7.78
C LEU A 100 3.64 -0.28 -8.40
N GLY A 101 4.38 -1.09 -7.65
CA GLY A 101 5.60 -1.77 -8.10
C GLY A 101 5.40 -2.47 -9.45
N PRO A 102 4.41 -3.36 -9.62
CA PRO A 102 4.14 -4.05 -10.88
C PRO A 102 3.85 -3.14 -12.07
N VAL A 103 3.22 -1.99 -11.83
CA VAL A 103 2.90 -0.99 -12.86
C VAL A 103 4.16 -0.27 -13.33
N TYR A 104 5.04 0.09 -12.39
CA TYR A 104 6.30 0.77 -12.67
C TYR A 104 7.35 -0.16 -13.30
N THR A 105 7.41 -1.44 -12.91
CA THR A 105 8.32 -2.42 -13.53
C THR A 105 7.90 -2.79 -14.94
N SER A 106 6.60 -2.75 -15.27
CA SER A 106 6.09 -3.04 -16.63
C SER A 106 6.38 -1.92 -17.63
N THR A 107 6.57 -0.69 -17.16
CA THR A 107 6.78 0.49 -18.04
C THR A 107 8.26 0.72 -18.31
N ASN A 108 9.12 0.24 -17.42
CA ASN A 108 10.56 0.37 -17.55
C ASN A 108 11.10 -0.85 -18.29
N ASN A 109 11.32 -0.69 -19.60
CA ASN A 109 12.08 -1.63 -20.43
C ASN A 109 13.54 -1.67 -19.94
N ILE A 110 13.80 -2.46 -18.89
CA ILE A 110 15.13 -2.66 -18.31
C ILE A 110 15.42 -4.17 -18.34
N ASN A 111 16.32 -4.53 -19.27
CA ASN A 111 17.09 -5.76 -19.47
C ASN A 111 16.76 -7.02 -18.63
N THR A 112 16.67 -8.13 -19.36
CA THR A 112 16.00 -9.42 -19.13
C THR A 112 16.47 -10.27 -17.93
N GLU A 113 17.40 -9.81 -17.10
CA GLU A 113 17.96 -10.59 -15.99
C GLU A 113 17.34 -10.20 -14.63
N VAL A 114 17.01 -8.92 -14.44
CA VAL A 114 16.43 -8.39 -13.18
C VAL A 114 15.01 -8.94 -12.95
N SER A 115 14.27 -9.19 -14.02
CA SER A 115 12.90 -9.73 -13.96
C SER A 115 12.83 -11.16 -13.39
N LYS A 116 13.90 -11.95 -13.55
CA LYS A 116 13.98 -13.31 -13.00
C LYS A 116 14.20 -13.27 -11.49
N THR A 117 15.09 -12.40 -11.02
CA THR A 117 15.39 -12.22 -9.59
C THR A 117 14.20 -11.66 -8.82
N ILE A 118 13.48 -10.69 -9.39
CA ILE A 118 12.26 -10.12 -8.79
C ILE A 118 11.18 -11.20 -8.61
N ASN A 119 10.99 -12.09 -9.59
CA ASN A 119 10.01 -13.17 -9.49
C ASN A 119 10.33 -14.17 -8.37
N ILE A 120 11.62 -14.46 -8.11
CA ILE A 120 12.06 -15.36 -7.04
C ILE A 120 11.81 -14.72 -5.67
N PHE A 121 12.12 -13.42 -5.50
CA PHE A 121 11.88 -12.68 -4.26
C PHE A 121 10.39 -12.48 -3.95
N LEU A 122 9.58 -12.19 -4.98
CA LEU A 122 8.13 -12.07 -4.83
C LEU A 122 7.53 -13.40 -4.34
N ARG A 123 7.94 -14.55 -4.89
CA ARG A 123 7.48 -15.88 -4.43
C ARG A 123 7.82 -16.18 -2.96
N GLY A 124 8.95 -15.67 -2.46
CA GLY A 124 9.34 -15.78 -1.05
C GLY A 124 8.51 -14.89 -0.12
N LEU A 125 8.31 -13.63 -0.50
CA LEU A 125 7.56 -12.65 0.29
C LEU A 125 6.05 -12.95 0.33
N PHE A 126 5.47 -13.49 -0.73
CA PHE A 126 4.06 -13.94 -0.73
C PHE A 126 3.80 -15.04 0.31
N LYS A 127 4.76 -15.94 0.58
CA LYS A 127 4.62 -16.95 1.65
C LYS A 127 4.67 -16.32 3.05
N GLN A 128 5.44 -15.26 3.24
CA GLN A 128 5.56 -14.58 4.53
C GLN A 128 4.37 -13.66 4.84
N ILE A 129 3.85 -12.95 3.83
CA ILE A 129 2.68 -12.08 3.98
C ILE A 129 1.42 -12.90 4.29
N ALA A 130 1.23 -14.06 3.64
CA ALA A 130 0.12 -14.96 3.96
C ALA A 130 0.17 -15.46 5.42
N ALA A 131 1.36 -15.75 5.95
CA ALA A 131 1.53 -16.15 7.34
C ALA A 131 1.23 -15.01 8.34
N TYR A 132 1.55 -13.76 7.98
CA TYR A 132 1.25 -12.59 8.80
C TYR A 132 -0.26 -12.25 8.82
N CYS A 133 -0.93 -12.33 7.68
CA CYS A 133 -2.38 -12.11 7.59
C CYS A 133 -3.17 -13.12 8.44
N ILE A 134 -2.80 -14.41 8.40
CA ILE A 134 -3.46 -15.46 9.20
C ILE A 134 -3.23 -15.24 10.71
N LYS A 135 -2.03 -14.79 11.11
CA LYS A 135 -1.69 -14.58 12.53
C LYS A 135 -2.39 -13.37 13.15
N ARG A 136 -2.65 -12.32 12.35
CA ARG A 136 -3.34 -11.10 12.80
C ARG A 136 -4.84 -11.34 13.05
N ASP A 137 -5.51 -12.11 12.20
CA ASP A 137 -6.92 -12.47 12.38
C ASP A 137 -7.17 -13.33 13.63
N ILE A 138 -6.28 -14.29 13.93
CA ILE A 138 -6.41 -15.16 15.12
C ILE A 138 -6.22 -14.36 16.42
N HIS A 139 -5.28 -13.39 16.44
CA HIS A 139 -5.03 -12.57 17.63
C HIS A 139 -6.19 -11.64 17.96
N HIS A 140 -6.89 -11.11 16.94
CA HIS A 140 -8.06 -10.27 17.14
C HIS A 140 -9.28 -11.05 17.63
N GLN A 141 -9.47 -12.30 17.18
CA GLN A 141 -10.55 -13.17 17.67
C GLN A 141 -10.33 -13.61 19.14
N LEU A 142 -9.08 -13.90 19.53
CA LEU A 142 -8.74 -14.30 20.90
C LEU A 142 -8.92 -13.15 21.92
N SER A 143 -8.65 -11.88 21.54
CA SER A 143 -8.84 -10.74 22.43
C SER A 143 -10.32 -10.38 22.65
N LEU A 144 -11.16 -10.61 21.64
CA LEU A 144 -12.62 -10.44 21.76
C LEU A 144 -13.23 -11.51 22.66
N LEU A 145 -12.80 -12.77 22.52
CA LEU A 145 -13.29 -13.88 23.35
C LEU A 145 -12.91 -13.71 24.83
N THR A 146 -11.69 -13.27 25.14
CA THR A 146 -11.28 -13.00 26.54
C THR A 146 -12.04 -11.83 27.15
N ASN A 147 -12.32 -10.76 26.39
CA ASN A 147 -13.14 -9.65 26.88
C ASN A 147 -14.60 -10.05 27.13
N ILE A 148 -15.19 -10.87 26.27
CA ILE A 148 -16.57 -11.36 26.44
C ILE A 148 -16.65 -12.27 27.67
N MET A 149 -15.71 -13.18 27.86
CA MET A 149 -15.66 -14.06 29.03
C MET A 149 -15.51 -13.27 30.33
N ASN A 150 -14.68 -12.22 30.36
CA ASN A 150 -14.51 -11.35 31.53
C ASN A 150 -15.77 -10.53 31.85
N LEU A 151 -16.54 -10.08 30.85
CA LEU A 151 -17.80 -9.36 31.09
C LEU A 151 -18.87 -10.26 31.71
N VAL A 152 -18.98 -11.51 31.26
CA VAL A 152 -19.97 -12.46 31.77
C VAL A 152 -19.67 -12.85 33.23
N ILE A 153 -18.39 -13.02 33.58
CA ILE A 153 -17.96 -13.32 34.96
C ILE A 153 -18.28 -12.15 35.91
N CYS A 154 -18.06 -10.89 35.48
CA CYS A 154 -18.36 -9.71 36.31
C CYS A 154 -19.85 -9.43 36.52
N THR A 155 -20.76 -10.05 35.74
CA THR A 155 -22.22 -9.84 35.88
C THR A 155 -22.87 -10.93 36.76
N LEU A 156 -22.15 -12.01 37.05
CA LEU A 156 -22.62 -13.18 37.82
C LEU A 156 -22.08 -13.24 39.27
N MET A 157 -21.27 -12.26 39.69
CA MET A 157 -20.89 -11.99 41.09
C MET A 157 -21.57 -10.74 41.60
#